data_AF-A0A1L3LR01-F1
#
_entry.id   AF-A0A1L3LR01-F1
#
_cell.length_a   1.000
_cell.length_b   1.000
_cell.length_c   1.000
_cell.angle_alpha   90.00
_cell.angle_beta   90.00
_cell.angle_gamma   90.00
#
_symmetry.space_group_name_H-M   'P 1'
#
loop_
_entity.id
_entity.type
_entity.pdbx_description
1 polymer ?
#
loop_
_entity_poly.entity_id
_entity_poly.type
_entity_poly.pdbx_seq_one_letter_code
_entity_poly.pdbx_strand_id
1 'polypeptide(L)'
;MVKSQNVPNSHMKHTPYDGSSKPFTIGLTQLDPDRWIEPDEALDFYLSEKARLLSASREEVFAAEDRTETAQRELVDLLTDYLPHHYPELYRRENGAMIAGGRRVALDGDVPIVVAGSLIQDDLAILERKEGEWRLTAAYVAFPSSWSLREKFGRTLDEIHAPVPGFEGGSRNAELIARMFDNLSPARFVERFNWAVNIDGALHLPKSKAEGIGAEAVQLTEDGTFIRVERQTLRKLPRTGAIVFTIRIYSDPVAALRNRPDAAALARSFIGQLNDLTPPQAAYKGLVSKREALISALLSIAG
;
A
#
# COMPACT_ATOMS: atom_id res chain seq x y z
N MET A 1 -17.15 7.21 -20.10
CA MET A 1 -17.13 6.99 -18.64
C MET A 1 -16.27 5.76 -18.38
N VAL A 2 -15.16 5.90 -17.66
CA VAL A 2 -14.41 4.75 -17.14
C VAL A 2 -15.33 4.06 -16.12
N LYS A 3 -15.56 2.75 -16.25
CA LYS A 3 -16.37 2.00 -15.28
C LYS A 3 -15.65 1.98 -13.94
N SER A 4 -16.35 2.27 -12.84
CA SER A 4 -15.77 2.17 -11.51
C SER A 4 -15.21 0.77 -11.26
N GLN A 5 -13.98 0.68 -10.76
CA GLN A 5 -13.36 -0.59 -10.40
C GLN A 5 -13.72 -0.90 -8.94
N ASN A 6 -14.83 -1.63 -8.75
CA ASN A 6 -15.27 -2.04 -7.43
C ASN A 6 -14.60 -3.34 -7.02
N VAL A 7 -13.87 -3.30 -5.91
CA VAL A 7 -13.35 -4.52 -5.27
C VAL A 7 -14.55 -5.32 -4.74
N PRO A 8 -14.67 -6.63 -5.06
CA PRO A 8 -15.77 -7.44 -4.56
C PRO A 8 -15.68 -7.58 -3.03
N ASN A 9 -16.85 -7.62 -2.38
CA ASN A 9 -16.98 -7.84 -0.92
C ASN A 9 -16.13 -6.87 -0.08
N SER A 10 -16.07 -5.60 -0.49
CA SER A 10 -15.36 -4.57 0.26
C SER A 10 -16.16 -4.17 1.51
N HIS A 11 -15.59 -4.39 2.70
CA HIS A 11 -16.27 -4.24 4.00
C HIS A 11 -15.61 -3.22 4.94
N MET A 12 -14.82 -2.27 4.42
CA MET A 12 -14.07 -1.30 5.23
C MET A 12 -13.28 -1.98 6.36
N LYS A 13 -12.49 -3.00 5.99
CA LYS A 13 -11.76 -3.88 6.90
C LYS A 13 -10.91 -3.10 7.91
N HIS A 14 -10.27 -2.03 7.44
CA HIS A 14 -9.44 -1.14 8.25
C HIS A 14 -9.92 0.30 8.12
N THR A 15 -9.98 1.02 9.25
CA THR A 15 -10.53 2.37 9.33
C THR A 15 -9.56 3.33 10.03
N PRO A 16 -8.32 3.53 9.55
CA PRO A 16 -7.32 4.36 10.25
C PRO A 16 -7.73 5.84 10.42
N TYR A 17 -8.76 6.26 9.69
CA TYR A 17 -9.43 7.55 9.82
C TYR A 17 -10.42 7.63 11.00
N ASP A 18 -10.52 6.58 11.83
CA ASP A 18 -11.24 6.55 13.10
C ASP A 18 -10.53 7.32 14.23
N GLY A 19 -9.30 7.76 14.01
CA GLY A 19 -8.47 8.49 14.98
C GLY A 19 -7.34 7.65 15.58
N SER A 20 -7.30 6.35 15.32
CA SER A 20 -6.21 5.44 15.70
C SER A 20 -4.89 5.77 15.00
N SER A 21 -4.96 6.34 13.79
CA SER A 21 -3.80 6.74 13.00
C SER A 21 -3.83 8.24 12.69
N LYS A 22 -2.66 8.89 12.77
CA LYS A 22 -2.50 10.31 12.40
C LYS A 22 -1.71 10.45 11.09
N PRO A 23 -2.27 11.09 10.05
CA PRO A 23 -1.53 11.39 8.83
C PRO A 23 -0.23 12.16 9.10
N PHE A 24 0.78 11.96 8.26
CA PHE A 24 2.09 12.63 8.35
C PHE A 24 2.83 12.39 9.68
N THR A 25 2.54 11.26 10.34
CA THR A 25 3.35 10.70 11.42
C THR A 25 3.90 9.34 10.99
N ILE A 26 4.99 8.89 11.61
CA ILE A 26 5.56 7.56 11.32
C ILE A 26 4.57 6.46 11.72
N GLY A 27 3.95 6.58 12.90
CA GLY A 27 2.76 5.80 13.29
C GLY A 27 2.92 4.28 13.27
N LEU A 28 4.14 3.76 13.46
CA LEU A 28 4.41 2.32 13.38
C LEU A 28 4.07 1.62 14.69
N THR A 29 3.31 0.53 14.57
CA THR A 29 3.00 -0.41 15.65
C THR A 29 3.73 -1.73 15.41
N GLN A 30 3.92 -2.50 16.47
CA GLN A 30 4.45 -3.86 16.33
C GLN A 30 3.38 -4.75 15.69
N LEU A 31 3.79 -5.52 14.68
CA LEU A 31 2.96 -6.49 14.01
C LEU A 31 3.27 -7.89 14.54
N ASP A 32 2.22 -8.65 14.84
CA ASP A 32 2.29 -10.09 15.03
C ASP A 32 2.75 -10.76 13.72
N PRO A 33 3.88 -11.51 13.70
CA PRO A 33 4.36 -12.19 12.50
C PRO A 33 3.31 -13.09 11.83
N ASP A 34 2.40 -13.70 12.58
CA ASP A 34 1.34 -14.58 12.05
C ASP A 34 0.27 -13.81 11.27
N ARG A 35 0.29 -12.47 11.35
CA ARG A 35 -0.59 -11.55 10.64
C ARG A 35 0.16 -10.76 9.55
N TRP A 36 1.30 -11.26 9.08
CA TRP A 36 2.09 -10.58 8.06
C TRP A 36 1.28 -10.30 6.78
N ILE A 37 0.76 -11.36 6.14
CA ILE A 37 -0.12 -11.24 4.97
C ILE A 37 -1.54 -11.59 5.38
N GLU A 38 -2.52 -10.84 4.87
CA GLU A 38 -3.94 -11.00 5.21
C GLU A 38 -4.81 -11.17 3.96
N PRO A 39 -4.73 -12.33 3.28
CA PRO A 39 -5.58 -12.60 2.14
C PRO A 39 -7.06 -12.56 2.54
N ASP A 40 -7.91 -12.13 1.62
CA ASP A 40 -9.36 -12.05 1.78
C ASP A 40 -10.09 -12.63 0.57
N GLU A 41 -11.42 -12.62 0.58
CA GLU A 41 -12.23 -13.17 -0.51
C GLU A 41 -12.02 -12.50 -1.87
N ALA A 42 -11.35 -11.34 -1.93
CA ALA A 42 -10.99 -10.67 -3.18
C ALA A 42 -9.64 -11.13 -3.75
N LEU A 43 -8.97 -12.14 -3.17
CA LEU A 43 -7.66 -12.62 -3.61
C LEU A 43 -7.55 -12.79 -5.14
N ASP A 44 -8.43 -13.58 -5.74
CA ASP A 44 -8.39 -13.86 -7.18
C ASP A 44 -8.60 -12.60 -8.04
N PHE A 45 -9.39 -11.63 -7.57
CA PHE A 45 -9.59 -10.35 -8.24
C PHE A 45 -8.29 -9.55 -8.29
N TYR A 46 -7.60 -9.40 -7.16
CA TYR A 46 -6.32 -8.68 -7.09
C TYR A 46 -5.23 -9.38 -7.90
N LEU A 47 -5.10 -10.71 -7.79
CA LEU A 47 -4.08 -11.46 -8.53
C LEU A 47 -4.32 -11.43 -10.05
N SER A 48 -5.58 -11.43 -10.48
CA SER A 48 -5.93 -11.29 -11.89
C SER A 48 -5.60 -9.90 -12.42
N GLU A 49 -5.90 -8.85 -11.65
CA GLU A 49 -5.58 -7.48 -12.05
C GLU A 49 -4.07 -7.24 -12.08
N LYS A 50 -3.33 -7.79 -11.12
CA LYS A 50 -1.86 -7.81 -11.11
C LYS A 50 -1.29 -8.43 -12.38
N ALA A 51 -1.79 -9.61 -12.76
CA ALA A 51 -1.34 -10.30 -13.97
C ALA A 51 -1.69 -9.50 -15.25
N ARG A 52 -2.87 -8.87 -15.30
CA ARG A 52 -3.28 -7.99 -16.40
C ARG A 52 -2.33 -6.79 -16.53
N LEU A 53 -2.03 -6.11 -15.43
CA LEU A 53 -1.14 -4.95 -15.41
C LEU A 53 0.30 -5.33 -15.77
N LEU A 54 0.79 -6.44 -15.23
CA LEU A 54 2.11 -6.96 -15.56
C LEU A 54 2.25 -7.29 -17.05
N SER A 55 1.22 -7.91 -17.65
CA SER A 55 1.21 -8.20 -19.09
C SER A 55 1.09 -6.96 -19.96
N ALA A 56 0.35 -5.94 -19.52
CA ALA A 56 0.08 -4.74 -20.31
C ALA A 56 1.17 -3.67 -20.19
N SER A 57 1.83 -3.57 -19.03
CA SER A 57 2.72 -2.46 -18.68
C SER A 57 3.77 -2.88 -17.65
N ARG A 58 4.51 -3.96 -17.93
CA ARG A 58 5.52 -4.52 -17.02
C ARG A 58 6.45 -3.47 -16.41
N GLU A 59 7.01 -2.59 -17.24
CA GLU A 59 7.97 -1.55 -16.82
C GLU A 59 7.37 -0.49 -15.87
N GLU A 60 6.04 -0.35 -15.83
CA GLU A 60 5.36 0.58 -14.92
C GLU A 60 5.11 -0.04 -13.54
N VAL A 61 5.03 -1.38 -13.45
CA VAL A 61 4.71 -2.10 -12.22
C VAL A 61 5.88 -2.88 -11.64
N PHE A 62 6.90 -3.19 -12.42
CA PHE A 62 8.05 -3.98 -12.01
C PHE A 62 9.35 -3.26 -12.34
N ALA A 63 10.28 -3.29 -11.38
CA ALA A 63 11.67 -2.86 -11.59
C ALA A 63 12.59 -3.64 -10.64
N ALA A 64 13.78 -4.02 -11.10
CA ALA A 64 14.80 -4.64 -10.27
C ALA A 64 16.20 -4.30 -10.78
N GLU A 65 17.13 -4.01 -9.86
CA GLU A 65 18.54 -3.82 -10.19
C GLU A 65 19.22 -5.18 -10.35
N ASP A 66 20.34 -5.20 -11.07
CA ASP A 66 21.19 -6.38 -11.18
C ASP A 66 21.64 -6.86 -9.80
N ARG A 67 21.78 -8.18 -9.64
CA ARG A 67 22.34 -8.83 -8.43
C ARG A 67 21.48 -8.67 -7.19
N THR A 68 20.19 -8.40 -7.34
CA THR A 68 19.21 -8.31 -6.23
C THR A 68 18.44 -9.62 -6.02
N GLU A 69 18.66 -10.63 -6.86
CA GLU A 69 17.83 -11.84 -6.92
C GLU A 69 17.95 -12.70 -5.66
N THR A 70 19.03 -12.57 -4.89
CA THR A 70 19.20 -13.31 -3.63
C THR A 70 18.18 -12.88 -2.58
N ALA A 71 17.94 -11.57 -2.41
CA ALA A 71 16.91 -11.07 -1.50
C ALA A 71 15.50 -11.40 -2.01
N GLN A 72 15.30 -11.31 -3.33
CA GLN A 72 14.01 -11.67 -3.93
C GLN A 72 13.69 -13.17 -3.76
N ARG A 73 14.67 -14.07 -3.94
CA ARG A 73 14.49 -15.51 -3.71
C ARG A 73 14.20 -15.84 -2.25
N GLU A 74 14.91 -15.20 -1.32
CA GLU A 74 14.62 -15.35 0.10
C GLU A 74 13.18 -14.95 0.44
N LEU A 75 12.66 -13.87 -0.18
CA LEU A 75 11.25 -13.49 -0.04
C LEU A 75 10.31 -14.57 -0.60
N VAL A 76 10.60 -15.15 -1.76
CA VAL A 76 9.83 -16.28 -2.31
C VAL A 76 9.83 -17.47 -1.35
N ASP A 77 11.00 -17.89 -0.85
CA ASP A 77 11.13 -19.01 0.09
C ASP A 77 10.24 -18.77 1.32
N LEU A 78 10.35 -17.57 1.93
CA LEU A 78 9.56 -17.19 3.10
C LEU A 78 8.05 -17.19 2.83
N LEU A 79 7.60 -16.64 1.70
CA LEU A 79 6.18 -16.62 1.36
C LEU A 79 5.65 -18.03 1.06
N THR A 80 6.43 -18.86 0.37
CA THR A 80 6.00 -20.23 0.05
C THR A 80 5.93 -21.13 1.28
N ASP A 81 6.68 -20.84 2.34
CA ASP A 81 6.52 -21.49 3.65
C ASP A 81 5.35 -20.88 4.45
N TYR A 82 5.27 -19.55 4.52
CA TYR A 82 4.28 -18.82 5.30
C TYR A 82 2.84 -19.07 4.84
N LEU A 83 2.57 -18.86 3.54
CA LEU A 83 1.21 -18.85 3.01
C LEU A 83 0.44 -20.17 3.23
N PRO A 84 0.97 -21.36 2.88
CA PRO A 84 0.26 -22.61 3.12
C PRO A 84 0.22 -23.02 4.61
N HIS A 85 1.10 -22.47 5.45
CA HIS A 85 1.05 -22.72 6.89
C HIS A 85 -0.10 -21.96 7.56
N HIS A 86 -0.29 -20.69 7.19
CA HIS A 86 -1.31 -19.82 7.79
C HIS A 86 -2.67 -19.87 7.09
N TYR A 87 -2.69 -20.19 5.80
CA TYR A 87 -3.89 -20.17 4.95
C TYR A 87 -3.97 -21.43 4.05
N PRO A 88 -3.97 -22.64 4.63
CA PRO A 88 -3.94 -23.90 3.88
C PRO A 88 -5.14 -24.11 2.94
N GLU A 89 -6.26 -23.43 3.19
CA GLU A 89 -7.46 -23.43 2.36
C GLU A 89 -7.31 -22.60 1.08
N LEU A 90 -6.44 -21.58 1.09
CA LEU A 90 -6.15 -20.72 -0.05
C LEU A 90 -4.85 -21.10 -0.76
N TYR A 91 -3.89 -21.70 -0.04
CA TYR A 91 -2.54 -21.92 -0.56
C TYR A 91 -2.07 -23.36 -0.41
N ARG A 92 -1.51 -23.90 -1.50
CA ARG A 92 -0.85 -25.22 -1.50
C ARG A 92 0.34 -25.25 -2.43
N ARG A 93 1.39 -25.98 -2.05
CA ARG A 93 2.54 -26.30 -2.91
C ARG A 93 2.16 -27.44 -3.87
N GLU A 94 2.51 -27.31 -5.14
CA GLU A 94 2.19 -28.31 -6.17
C GLU A 94 3.23 -28.32 -7.30
N ASN A 95 4.14 -29.30 -7.29
CA ASN A 95 5.08 -29.60 -8.37
C ASN A 95 5.80 -28.35 -8.92
N GLY A 96 6.65 -27.70 -8.10
CA GLY A 96 7.40 -26.50 -8.50
C GLY A 96 6.55 -25.23 -8.64
N ALA A 97 5.27 -25.28 -8.26
CA ALA A 97 4.37 -24.13 -8.25
C ALA A 97 3.71 -23.97 -6.87
N MET A 98 3.11 -22.80 -6.67
CA MET A 98 2.11 -22.55 -5.64
C MET A 98 0.75 -22.44 -6.30
N ILE A 99 -0.28 -22.97 -5.65
CA ILE A 99 -1.65 -22.59 -5.91
C ILE A 99 -2.01 -21.51 -4.90
N ALA A 100 -2.51 -20.38 -5.39
CA ALA A 100 -2.94 -19.22 -4.60
C ALA A 100 -4.38 -18.89 -5.01
N GLY A 101 -5.34 -19.18 -4.12
CA GLY A 101 -6.75 -19.20 -4.45
C GLY A 101 -7.03 -20.20 -5.58
N GLY A 102 -7.58 -19.72 -6.69
CA GLY A 102 -7.82 -20.54 -7.88
C GLY A 102 -6.63 -20.61 -8.86
N ARG A 103 -5.52 -19.91 -8.61
CA ARG A 103 -4.47 -19.66 -9.62
C ARG A 103 -3.21 -20.48 -9.36
N ARG A 104 -2.65 -21.08 -10.41
CA ARG A 104 -1.33 -21.74 -10.38
C ARG A 104 -0.23 -20.75 -10.75
N VAL A 105 0.75 -20.59 -9.87
CA VAL A 105 1.91 -19.70 -10.03
C VAL A 105 3.19 -20.54 -10.00
N ALA A 106 3.87 -20.67 -11.14
CA ALA A 106 5.15 -21.36 -11.23
C ALA A 106 6.23 -20.59 -10.46
N LEU A 107 7.00 -21.28 -9.61
CA LEU A 107 8.00 -20.64 -8.76
C LEU A 107 9.28 -20.24 -9.52
N ASP A 108 9.47 -20.79 -10.72
CA ASP A 108 10.56 -20.51 -11.65
C ASP A 108 10.09 -19.77 -12.91
N GLY A 109 8.82 -19.34 -12.96
CA GLY A 109 8.20 -18.81 -14.17
C GLY A 109 8.56 -17.36 -14.52
N ASP A 110 9.13 -16.61 -13.57
CA ASP A 110 9.54 -15.21 -13.76
C ASP A 110 10.62 -14.81 -12.73
N VAL A 111 11.06 -13.56 -12.76
CA VAL A 111 11.95 -12.98 -11.74
C VAL A 111 11.32 -13.11 -10.34
N PRO A 112 12.11 -13.38 -9.28
CA PRO A 112 11.54 -13.87 -8.03
C PRO A 112 10.60 -12.89 -7.33
N ILE A 113 10.81 -11.57 -7.42
CA ILE A 113 9.86 -10.60 -6.82
C ILE A 113 8.51 -10.55 -7.54
N VAL A 114 8.47 -10.82 -8.85
CA VAL A 114 7.23 -10.93 -9.62
C VAL A 114 6.50 -12.21 -9.24
N VAL A 115 7.24 -13.32 -9.07
CA VAL A 115 6.69 -14.57 -8.51
C VAL A 115 6.09 -14.30 -7.14
N ALA A 116 6.83 -13.71 -6.21
CA ALA A 116 6.37 -13.37 -4.86
C ALA A 116 5.09 -12.52 -4.88
N GLY A 117 5.06 -11.44 -5.67
CA GLY A 117 3.90 -10.56 -5.73
C GLY A 117 2.72 -11.15 -6.50
N SER A 118 2.91 -12.24 -7.24
CA SER A 118 1.84 -13.02 -7.88
C SER A 118 1.19 -14.02 -6.91
N LEU A 119 1.75 -14.21 -5.71
CA LEU A 119 1.17 -15.04 -4.66
C LEU A 119 0.24 -14.26 -3.72
N ILE A 120 0.39 -12.94 -3.61
CA ILE A 120 -0.28 -12.14 -2.58
C ILE A 120 -0.99 -10.91 -3.15
N GLN A 121 -1.95 -10.35 -2.39
CA GLN A 121 -2.66 -9.12 -2.79
C GLN A 121 -1.81 -7.86 -2.64
N ASP A 122 -0.87 -7.86 -1.68
CA ASP A 122 0.02 -6.74 -1.37
C ASP A 122 1.01 -6.45 -2.51
N ASP A 123 1.25 -5.18 -2.80
CA ASP A 123 2.42 -4.77 -3.56
C ASP A 123 3.70 -4.99 -2.74
N LEU A 124 4.82 -5.18 -3.43
CA LEU A 124 6.12 -5.51 -2.84
C LEU A 124 7.19 -4.51 -3.24
N ALA A 125 7.98 -4.07 -2.27
CA ALA A 125 9.22 -3.34 -2.46
C ALA A 125 10.31 -3.91 -1.55
N ILE A 126 11.52 -4.06 -2.07
CA ILE A 126 12.69 -4.52 -1.34
C ILE A 126 13.68 -3.36 -1.27
N LEU A 127 14.09 -3.06 -0.04
CA LEU A 127 15.14 -2.10 0.24
C LEU A 127 16.38 -2.80 0.73
N GLU A 128 17.52 -2.49 0.12
CA GLU A 128 18.83 -3.01 0.53
C GLU A 128 19.73 -1.87 0.98
N ARG A 129 20.63 -2.17 1.92
CA ARG A 129 21.61 -1.20 2.39
C ARG A 129 22.83 -1.22 1.49
N LYS A 130 23.00 -0.17 0.68
CA LYS A 130 24.10 0.03 -0.26
C LYS A 130 24.83 1.32 0.08
N GLU A 131 26.16 1.25 0.19
CA GLU A 131 27.00 2.42 0.50
C GLU A 131 26.59 3.17 1.78
N GLY A 132 26.02 2.44 2.75
CA GLY A 132 25.54 2.99 4.02
C GLY A 132 24.08 3.45 4.03
N GLU A 133 23.44 3.52 2.87
CA GLU A 133 22.08 4.03 2.69
C GLU A 133 21.09 2.93 2.28
N TRP A 134 19.84 3.04 2.72
CA TRP A 134 18.76 2.14 2.27
C TRP A 134 18.22 2.60 0.92
N ARG A 135 18.22 1.73 -0.08
CA ARG A 135 17.78 2.03 -1.46
C ARG A 135 16.71 1.05 -1.92
N LEU A 136 15.75 1.52 -2.73
CA LEU A 136 14.75 0.64 -3.37
C LEU A 136 15.37 -0.10 -4.55
N THR A 137 15.66 -1.39 -4.39
CA THR A 137 16.46 -2.17 -5.35
C THR A 137 15.65 -3.18 -6.17
N ALA A 138 14.48 -3.61 -5.67
CA ALA A 138 13.54 -4.43 -6.42
C ALA A 138 12.11 -4.11 -5.99
N ALA A 139 11.17 -4.08 -6.92
CA ALA A 139 9.76 -3.86 -6.61
C ALA A 139 8.82 -4.52 -7.62
N TYR A 140 7.66 -4.95 -7.13
CA TYR A 140 6.47 -5.22 -7.92
C TYR A 140 5.29 -4.47 -7.29
N VAL A 141 4.97 -3.31 -7.86
CA VAL A 141 3.98 -2.34 -7.38
C VAL A 141 2.90 -2.16 -8.44
N ALA A 142 1.84 -2.96 -8.34
CA ALA A 142 0.72 -2.91 -9.27
C ALA A 142 -0.33 -1.87 -8.87
N PHE A 143 -0.43 -1.54 -7.58
CA PHE A 143 -1.49 -0.71 -7.02
C PHE A 143 -0.93 0.50 -6.25
N PRO A 144 -0.09 1.35 -6.87
CA PRO A 144 0.40 2.54 -6.20
C PRO A 144 -0.75 3.52 -5.91
N SER A 145 -0.68 4.24 -4.79
CA SER A 145 -1.65 5.28 -4.42
C SER A 145 -1.17 6.66 -4.88
N SER A 146 -1.13 6.86 -6.19
CA SER A 146 -0.73 8.12 -6.83
C SER A 146 0.75 8.46 -6.67
N TRP A 147 1.60 7.48 -6.96
CA TRP A 147 3.05 7.65 -7.10
C TRP A 147 3.60 6.67 -8.14
N SER A 148 4.71 7.03 -8.78
CA SER A 148 5.31 6.20 -9.84
C SER A 148 6.44 5.35 -9.30
N LEU A 149 6.42 4.03 -9.57
CA LEU A 149 7.56 3.17 -9.28
C LEU A 149 8.82 3.68 -10.00
N ARG A 150 8.70 4.03 -11.27
CA ARG A 150 9.81 4.55 -12.09
C ARG A 150 10.46 5.80 -11.50
N GLU A 151 9.67 6.69 -10.90
CA GLU A 151 10.21 7.88 -10.24
C GLU A 151 10.94 7.55 -8.94
N LYS A 152 10.54 6.50 -8.22
CA LYS A 152 11.07 6.14 -6.90
C LYS A 152 12.19 5.10 -6.93
N PHE A 153 12.26 4.30 -7.99
CA PHE A 153 13.20 3.19 -8.11
C PHE A 153 14.67 3.65 -8.09
N GLY A 154 15.54 2.88 -7.44
CA GLY A 154 16.98 3.16 -7.28
C GLY A 154 17.33 4.28 -6.28
N ARG A 155 16.34 5.04 -5.82
CA ARG A 155 16.52 6.15 -4.88
C ARG A 155 16.74 5.68 -3.45
N THR A 156 17.38 6.53 -2.65
CA THR A 156 17.51 6.32 -1.21
C THR A 156 16.19 6.52 -0.49
N LEU A 157 16.10 5.97 0.72
CA LEU A 157 14.95 6.11 1.59
C LEU A 157 14.58 7.59 1.81
N ASP A 158 15.57 8.46 2.01
CA ASP A 158 15.36 9.89 2.20
C ASP A 158 14.87 10.56 0.90
N GLU A 159 15.46 10.24 -0.24
CA GLU A 159 15.03 10.76 -1.56
C GLU A 159 13.60 10.35 -1.93
N ILE A 160 13.18 9.13 -1.54
CA ILE A 160 11.83 8.64 -1.74
C ILE A 160 10.82 9.48 -0.93
N HIS A 161 11.16 9.79 0.33
CA HIS A 161 10.30 10.51 1.26
C HIS A 161 10.40 12.03 1.18
N ALA A 162 11.42 12.59 0.52
CA ALA A 162 11.64 14.03 0.42
C ALA A 162 10.42 14.86 -0.04
N PRO A 163 9.53 14.38 -0.93
CA PRO A 163 8.33 15.14 -1.30
C PRO A 163 7.21 15.15 -0.26
N VAL A 164 7.33 14.38 0.83
CA VAL A 164 6.31 14.29 1.89
C VAL A 164 6.56 15.43 2.89
N PRO A 165 5.57 16.33 3.11
CA PRO A 165 5.69 17.42 4.07
C PRO A 165 6.19 16.96 5.45
N GLY A 166 7.32 17.51 5.87
CA GLY A 166 7.95 17.21 7.16
C GLY A 166 8.85 15.97 7.18
N PHE A 167 9.14 15.37 6.02
CA PHE A 167 10.04 14.23 5.85
C PHE A 167 11.15 14.52 4.83
N GLU A 168 11.45 15.79 4.59
CA GLU A 168 12.55 16.23 3.76
C GLU A 168 13.90 15.73 4.32
N GLY A 169 14.91 15.57 3.46
CA GLY A 169 16.25 15.15 3.89
C GLY A 169 16.82 16.07 4.99
N GLY A 170 17.37 15.47 6.05
CA GLY A 170 17.85 16.20 7.23
C GLY A 170 16.74 16.65 8.20
N SER A 171 15.47 16.35 7.92
CA SER A 171 14.39 16.53 8.90
C SER A 171 14.49 15.49 10.02
N ARG A 172 13.92 15.82 11.19
CA ARG A 172 13.82 14.89 12.32
C ARG A 172 13.13 13.58 11.93
N ASN A 173 12.10 13.64 11.08
CA ASN A 173 11.37 12.44 10.67
C ASN A 173 12.18 11.56 9.73
N ALA A 174 12.93 12.14 8.78
CA ALA A 174 13.84 11.39 7.91
C ALA A 174 14.87 10.62 8.74
N GLU A 175 15.52 11.27 9.71
CA GLU A 175 16.46 10.59 10.62
C GLU A 175 15.81 9.47 11.44
N LEU A 176 14.59 9.67 11.92
CA LEU A 176 13.87 8.64 12.68
C LEU A 176 13.55 7.42 11.81
N ILE A 177 13.15 7.62 10.56
CA ILE A 177 12.93 6.55 9.60
C ILE A 177 14.24 5.80 9.33
N ALA A 178 15.33 6.50 9.03
CA ALA A 178 16.64 5.89 8.78
C ALA A 178 17.11 5.05 9.98
N ARG A 179 17.08 5.63 11.19
CA ARG A 179 17.42 4.90 12.43
C ARG A 179 16.54 3.68 12.65
N MET A 180 15.27 3.74 12.27
CA MET A 180 14.38 2.60 12.39
C MET A 180 14.77 1.47 11.45
N PHE A 181 15.03 1.77 10.17
CA PHE A 181 15.46 0.78 9.19
C PHE A 181 16.78 0.12 9.60
N ASP A 182 17.73 0.90 10.12
CA ASP A 182 19.00 0.39 10.64
C ASP A 182 18.81 -0.61 11.80
N ASN A 183 17.89 -0.31 12.72
CA ASN A 183 17.67 -1.08 13.94
C ASN A 183 16.57 -2.14 13.86
N LEU A 184 15.89 -2.29 12.72
CA LEU A 184 14.86 -3.30 12.55
C LEU A 184 15.50 -4.71 12.62
N SER A 185 15.02 -5.55 13.53
CA SER A 185 15.50 -6.93 13.68
C SER A 185 14.64 -7.89 12.86
N PRO A 186 15.18 -9.02 12.37
CA PRO A 186 14.38 -10.01 11.61
C PRO A 186 13.19 -10.61 12.37
N ALA A 187 13.24 -10.61 13.70
CA ALA A 187 12.14 -11.09 14.56
C ALA A 187 11.04 -10.04 14.79
N ARG A 188 11.29 -8.77 14.44
CA ARG A 188 10.35 -7.67 14.67
C ARG A 188 9.71 -7.23 13.36
N PHE A 189 8.40 -7.43 13.28
CA PHE A 189 7.58 -6.94 12.19
C PHE A 189 6.89 -5.66 12.68
N VAL A 190 6.71 -4.71 11.78
CA VAL A 190 5.98 -3.48 12.11
C VAL A 190 4.96 -3.19 11.03
N GLU A 191 3.86 -2.56 11.42
CA GLU A 191 2.84 -2.09 10.51
C GLU A 191 2.46 -0.65 10.80
N ARG A 192 1.93 0.01 9.77
CA ARG A 192 1.23 1.28 9.87
C ARG A 192 0.13 1.32 8.84
N PHE A 193 -0.77 2.26 9.04
CA PHE A 193 -1.80 2.56 8.06
C PHE A 193 -1.60 3.94 7.47
N ASN A 194 -1.92 4.05 6.18
CA ASN A 194 -2.07 5.32 5.50
C ASN A 194 -3.41 5.30 4.78
N TRP A 195 -3.96 6.47 4.51
CA TRP A 195 -5.18 6.58 3.73
C TRP A 195 -5.08 7.67 2.67
N ALA A 196 -5.84 7.48 1.61
CA ALA A 196 -5.97 8.34 0.47
C ALA A 196 -7.44 8.37 0.05
N VAL A 197 -7.79 9.41 -0.72
CA VAL A 197 -9.08 9.45 -1.42
C VAL A 197 -8.81 9.50 -2.90
N ASN A 198 -9.56 8.72 -3.67
CA ASN A 198 -9.56 8.75 -5.12
C ASN A 198 -10.98 8.69 -5.66
N ILE A 199 -11.10 9.04 -6.93
CA ILE A 199 -12.32 8.83 -7.71
C ILE A 199 -12.26 7.45 -8.36
N ASP A 200 -13.39 6.95 -8.84
CA ASP A 200 -13.57 5.76 -9.71
C ASP A 200 -13.07 4.39 -9.21
N GLY A 201 -12.43 4.32 -8.04
CA GLY A 201 -12.03 3.06 -7.42
C GLY A 201 -10.85 2.36 -8.10
N ALA A 202 -10.19 2.98 -9.10
CA ALA A 202 -9.07 2.37 -9.79
C ALA A 202 -7.95 1.93 -8.83
N LEU A 203 -7.49 0.68 -9.00
CA LEU A 203 -6.41 0.14 -8.19
C LEU A 203 -5.03 0.64 -8.62
N HIS A 204 -4.79 0.81 -9.92
CA HIS A 204 -3.51 1.24 -10.48
C HIS A 204 -3.48 2.75 -10.70
N LEU A 205 -2.88 3.50 -9.76
CA LEU A 205 -2.75 4.96 -9.83
C LEU A 205 -1.26 5.36 -9.87
N PRO A 206 -0.53 5.15 -10.98
CA PRO A 206 0.93 5.33 -11.03
C PRO A 206 1.40 6.78 -11.18
N LYS A 207 0.47 7.74 -11.21
CA LYS A 207 0.77 9.17 -11.41
C LYS A 207 0.51 9.96 -10.14
N SER A 208 1.38 10.92 -9.86
CA SER A 208 1.17 11.88 -8.78
C SER A 208 -0.19 12.56 -8.92
N LYS A 209 -0.92 12.63 -7.80
CA LYS A 209 -2.16 13.40 -7.67
C LYS A 209 -1.96 14.69 -6.89
N ALA A 210 -0.71 15.11 -6.68
CA ALA A 210 -0.42 16.34 -5.97
C ALA A 210 -1.12 17.50 -6.69
N GLU A 211 -1.87 18.28 -5.92
CA GLU A 211 -2.65 19.40 -6.44
C GLU A 211 -1.96 20.72 -6.10
N GLY A 212 -2.17 21.73 -6.93
CA GLY A 212 -1.82 23.11 -6.57
C GLY A 212 -2.66 23.58 -5.38
N ILE A 213 -2.12 24.49 -4.56
CA ILE A 213 -2.83 25.04 -3.38
C ILE A 213 -4.13 25.78 -3.79
N GLY A 214 -4.25 26.20 -5.05
CA GLY A 214 -5.45 26.80 -5.63
C GLY A 214 -6.24 25.89 -6.57
N ALA A 215 -6.16 24.56 -6.41
CA ALA A 215 -6.94 23.64 -7.25
C ALA A 215 -8.45 23.90 -7.10
N GLU A 216 -9.15 23.94 -8.23
CA GLU A 216 -10.59 24.21 -8.26
C GLU A 216 -11.39 23.06 -7.65
N ALA A 217 -12.48 23.41 -6.96
CA ALA A 217 -13.34 22.43 -6.30
C ALA A 217 -13.98 21.47 -7.32
N VAL A 218 -13.94 20.17 -7.01
CA VAL A 218 -14.62 19.15 -7.81
C VAL A 218 -15.86 18.63 -7.08
N GLN A 219 -16.90 18.30 -7.85
CA GLN A 219 -18.05 17.60 -7.33
C GLN A 219 -17.71 16.13 -7.09
N LEU A 220 -18.11 15.61 -5.93
CA LEU A 220 -17.93 14.22 -5.55
C LEU A 220 -19.29 13.59 -5.30
N THR A 221 -19.41 12.31 -5.64
CA THR A 221 -20.56 11.47 -5.25
C THR A 221 -20.07 10.39 -4.29
N GLU A 222 -20.92 9.94 -3.37
CA GLU A 222 -20.53 8.90 -2.40
C GLU A 222 -20.15 7.57 -3.07
N ASP A 223 -20.83 7.23 -4.18
CA ASP A 223 -20.55 6.01 -4.96
C ASP A 223 -19.34 6.17 -5.90
N GLY A 224 -19.00 7.40 -6.28
CA GLY A 224 -17.88 7.71 -7.18
C GLY A 224 -16.59 8.04 -6.45
N THR A 225 -16.62 8.13 -5.12
CA THR A 225 -15.50 8.49 -4.26
C THR A 225 -15.12 7.32 -3.40
N PHE A 226 -13.83 6.99 -3.37
CA PHE A 226 -13.30 5.83 -2.68
C PHE A 226 -12.31 6.25 -1.61
N ILE A 227 -12.47 5.65 -0.44
CA ILE A 227 -11.50 5.69 0.65
C ILE A 227 -10.54 4.53 0.40
N ARG A 228 -9.29 4.88 0.12
CA ARG A 228 -8.22 3.93 -0.13
C ARG A 228 -7.34 3.85 1.10
N VAL A 229 -7.27 2.68 1.73
CA VAL A 229 -6.41 2.41 2.88
C VAL A 229 -5.24 1.55 2.43
N GLU A 230 -4.04 1.98 2.80
CA GLU A 230 -2.81 1.22 2.66
C GLU A 230 -2.48 0.63 4.03
N ARG A 231 -2.52 -0.70 4.14
CA ARG A 231 -1.80 -1.38 5.23
C ARG A 231 -0.38 -1.62 4.77
N GLN A 232 0.55 -1.03 5.49
CA GLN A 232 1.95 -1.01 5.15
C GLN A 232 2.72 -1.82 6.19
N THR A 233 3.44 -2.86 5.79
CA THR A 233 4.25 -3.67 6.70
C THR A 233 5.73 -3.62 6.33
N LEU A 234 6.60 -3.65 7.34
CA LEU A 234 8.05 -3.79 7.16
C LEU A 234 8.56 -5.01 7.91
N ARG A 235 9.35 -5.82 7.20
CA ARG A 235 10.04 -6.99 7.75
C ARG A 235 11.47 -7.03 7.22
N LYS A 236 12.44 -7.27 8.10
CA LYS A 236 13.82 -7.56 7.68
C LYS A 236 13.99 -9.04 7.35
N LEU A 237 14.57 -9.32 6.19
CA LEU A 237 14.93 -10.65 5.74
C LEU A 237 16.09 -11.22 6.58
N PRO A 238 15.95 -12.40 7.19
CA PRO A 238 16.94 -12.93 8.14
C PRO A 238 18.31 -13.27 7.52
N ARG A 239 18.38 -13.68 6.25
CA ARG A 239 19.62 -14.09 5.58
C ARG A 239 20.30 -12.92 4.89
N THR A 240 19.57 -12.16 4.07
CA THR A 240 20.14 -11.05 3.30
C THR A 240 20.19 -9.74 4.07
N GLY A 241 19.36 -9.58 5.11
CA GLY A 241 19.23 -8.32 5.84
C GLY A 241 18.49 -7.22 5.07
N ALA A 242 18.00 -7.49 3.86
CA ALA A 242 17.15 -6.57 3.11
C ALA A 242 15.82 -6.36 3.84
N ILE A 243 15.15 -5.24 3.61
CA ILE A 243 13.85 -4.93 4.18
C ILE A 243 12.78 -5.08 3.11
N VAL A 244 11.78 -5.91 3.39
CA VAL A 244 10.58 -6.07 2.57
C VAL A 244 9.52 -5.12 3.10
N PHE A 245 9.03 -4.29 2.20
CA PHE A 245 7.88 -3.41 2.39
C PHE A 245 6.69 -3.99 1.63
N THR A 246 5.64 -4.36 2.35
CA THR A 246 4.37 -4.81 1.73
C THR A 246 3.33 -3.70 1.83
N ILE A 247 2.54 -3.53 0.78
CA ILE A 247 1.50 -2.49 0.70
C ILE A 247 0.19 -3.14 0.25
N ARG A 248 -0.67 -3.48 1.21
CA ARG A 248 -2.01 -3.99 0.93
C ARG A 248 -2.97 -2.82 0.75
N ILE A 249 -3.66 -2.81 -0.39
CA ILE A 249 -4.66 -1.79 -0.73
C ILE A 249 -6.07 -2.29 -0.44
N TYR A 250 -6.76 -1.60 0.45
CA TYR A 250 -8.22 -1.65 0.60
C TYR A 250 -8.82 -0.42 -0.08
N SER A 251 -9.88 -0.60 -0.85
CA SER A 251 -10.51 0.49 -1.61
C SER A 251 -12.02 0.37 -1.54
N ASP A 252 -12.62 1.12 -0.62
CA ASP A 252 -14.04 1.09 -0.33
C ASP A 252 -14.72 2.38 -0.80
N PRO A 253 -15.91 2.33 -1.43
CA PRO A 253 -16.65 3.55 -1.73
C PRO A 253 -17.05 4.25 -0.42
N VAL A 254 -17.09 5.59 -0.42
CA VAL A 254 -17.53 6.38 0.74
C VAL A 254 -18.94 5.95 1.18
N ALA A 255 -19.81 5.60 0.23
CA ALA A 255 -21.14 5.08 0.50
C ALA A 255 -21.15 3.86 1.44
N ALA A 256 -20.12 3.01 1.43
CA ALA A 256 -20.06 1.84 2.30
C ALA A 256 -19.95 2.20 3.80
N LEU A 257 -19.58 3.44 4.15
CA LEU A 257 -19.59 3.91 5.54
C LEU A 257 -21.00 3.83 6.13
N ARG A 258 -22.05 4.08 5.34
CA ARG A 258 -23.45 4.07 5.79
C ARG A 258 -23.90 2.72 6.32
N ASN A 259 -23.26 1.63 5.87
CA ASN A 259 -23.60 0.27 6.29
C ASN A 259 -22.95 -0.13 7.63
N ARG A 260 -22.12 0.74 8.20
CA ARG A 260 -21.42 0.43 9.45
C ARG A 260 -22.26 0.81 10.69
N PRO A 261 -22.21 0.01 11.76
CA PRO A 261 -22.86 0.36 13.03
C PRO A 261 -22.33 1.67 13.66
N ASP A 262 -21.05 2.00 13.42
CA ASP A 262 -20.35 3.17 13.95
C ASP A 262 -20.20 4.31 12.92
N ALA A 263 -20.97 4.27 11.82
CA ALA A 263 -20.85 5.18 10.68
C ALA A 263 -20.72 6.66 11.08
N ALA A 264 -21.58 7.12 11.98
CA ALA A 264 -21.62 8.51 12.39
C ALA A 264 -20.37 8.95 13.15
N ALA A 265 -19.89 8.12 14.07
CA ALA A 265 -18.68 8.40 14.84
C ALA A 265 -17.44 8.39 13.92
N LEU A 266 -17.38 7.41 13.02
CA LEU A 266 -16.30 7.26 12.07
C LEU A 266 -16.24 8.44 11.08
N ALA A 267 -17.39 8.88 10.56
CA ALA A 267 -17.47 10.03 9.67
C ALA A 267 -17.01 11.33 10.37
N ARG A 268 -17.41 11.56 11.63
CA ARG A 268 -16.96 12.72 12.42
C ARG A 268 -15.45 12.69 12.66
N SER A 269 -14.89 11.52 12.98
CA SER A 269 -13.45 11.37 13.16
C SER A 269 -12.68 11.66 11.87
N PHE A 270 -13.20 11.17 10.74
CA PHE A 270 -12.59 11.40 9.43
C PHE A 270 -12.64 12.89 9.04
N ILE A 271 -13.77 13.57 9.29
CA ILE A 271 -13.88 15.03 9.14
C ILE A 271 -12.83 15.76 9.98
N GLY A 272 -12.64 15.34 11.23
CA GLY A 272 -11.59 15.88 12.11
C GLY A 272 -10.21 15.77 11.47
N GLN A 273 -9.84 14.59 10.96
CA GLN A 273 -8.55 14.43 10.28
C GLN A 273 -8.44 15.29 9.02
N LEU A 274 -9.51 15.44 8.22
CA LEU A 274 -9.50 16.29 7.02
C LEU A 274 -9.28 17.76 7.36
N ASN A 275 -9.85 18.24 8.47
CA ASN A 275 -9.68 19.61 8.96
C ASN A 275 -8.28 19.86 9.53
N ASP A 276 -7.67 18.86 10.18
CA ASP A 276 -6.33 18.97 10.78
C ASP A 276 -5.20 19.01 9.75
N LEU A 277 -5.46 18.58 8.51
CA LEU A 277 -4.48 18.60 7.43
C LEU A 277 -4.14 20.04 7.01
N THR A 278 -2.88 20.42 7.16
CA THR A 278 -2.35 21.70 6.67
C THR A 278 -2.47 21.83 5.15
N PRO A 279 -2.45 23.04 4.56
CA PRO A 279 -2.55 23.20 3.10
C PRO A 279 -1.50 22.41 2.30
N PRO A 280 -0.20 22.37 2.67
CA PRO A 280 0.78 21.52 1.99
C PRO A 280 0.46 20.02 2.08
N GLN A 281 -0.05 19.56 3.22
CA GLN A 281 -0.46 18.17 3.42
C GLN A 281 -1.72 17.82 2.60
N ALA A 282 -2.66 18.75 2.49
CA ALA A 282 -3.83 18.66 1.60
C ALA A 282 -3.42 18.49 0.14
N ALA A 283 -2.51 19.37 -0.31
CA ALA A 283 -1.97 19.39 -1.66
C ALA A 283 -1.25 18.09 -1.98
N TYR A 284 -0.39 17.62 -1.08
CA TYR A 284 0.32 16.34 -1.22
C TYR A 284 -0.64 15.15 -1.35
N LYS A 285 -1.72 15.10 -0.56
CA LYS A 285 -2.74 14.04 -0.65
C LYS A 285 -3.71 14.21 -1.84
N GLY A 286 -3.61 15.28 -2.63
CA GLY A 286 -4.53 15.58 -3.73
C GLY A 286 -5.96 15.83 -3.24
N LEU A 287 -6.08 16.55 -2.11
CA LEU A 287 -7.34 16.81 -1.43
C LEU A 287 -7.79 18.27 -1.52
N VAL A 288 -6.99 19.19 -2.08
CA VAL A 288 -7.35 20.62 -2.13
C VAL A 288 -8.68 20.81 -2.84
N SER A 289 -8.85 20.22 -4.02
CA SER A 289 -10.08 20.28 -4.81
C SER A 289 -11.24 19.46 -4.23
N LYS A 290 -10.95 18.46 -3.39
CA LYS A 290 -11.89 17.41 -2.97
C LYS A 290 -12.40 17.57 -1.54
N ARG A 291 -11.66 18.28 -0.69
CA ARG A 291 -11.83 18.29 0.76
C ARG A 291 -13.24 18.71 1.17
N GLU A 292 -13.73 19.84 0.67
CA GLU A 292 -15.05 20.36 1.06
C GLU A 292 -16.19 19.44 0.64
N ALA A 293 -16.13 18.91 -0.59
CA ALA A 293 -17.13 17.97 -1.08
C ALA A 293 -17.13 16.67 -0.27
N LEU A 294 -15.95 16.17 0.09
CA LEU A 294 -15.81 14.99 0.95
C LEU A 294 -16.33 15.24 2.37
N ILE A 295 -16.03 16.39 2.98
CA ILE A 295 -16.56 16.77 4.29
C ILE A 295 -18.09 16.83 4.25
N SER A 296 -18.67 17.42 3.21
CA SER A 296 -20.12 17.49 3.03
C SER A 296 -20.76 16.09 2.95
N ALA A 297 -20.17 15.18 2.17
CA ALA A 297 -20.62 13.79 2.10
C ALA A 297 -20.54 13.09 3.46
N LEU A 298 -19.42 13.26 4.19
CA LEU A 298 -19.24 12.69 5.52
C LEU A 298 -20.21 13.28 6.56
N LEU A 299 -20.54 14.57 6.48
CA LEU A 299 -21.53 15.20 7.35
C LEU A 299 -22.93 14.58 7.14
N SER A 300 -23.30 14.28 5.89
CA SER A 300 -24.54 13.57 5.60
C SER A 300 -24.58 12.14 6.19
N ILE A 301 -23.43 11.51 6.36
CA ILE A 301 -23.31 10.19 7.02
C ILE A 301 -23.30 10.35 8.55
N ALA A 302 -22.78 11.45 9.07
CA ALA A 302 -22.65 11.72 10.49
C ALA A 302 -23.98 12.01 11.22
N GLY A 303 -25.02 12.42 10.49
CA GLY A 303 -26.28 12.91 11.07
C GLY A 303 -26.16 14.35 11.55
#